data_AF-A0A1Y2J4T4-F1
#
_entry.id   AF-A0A1Y2J4T4-F1
#
_cell.length_a   1.000
_cell.length_b   1.000
_cell.length_c   1.000
_cell.angle_alpha   90.00
_cell.angle_beta   90.00
_cell.angle_gamma   90.00
#
_symmetry.space_group_name_H-M   'P 1'
#
loop_
_entity.id
_entity.type
_entity.pdbx_description
1 polymer ?
#
loop_
_entity_poly.entity_id
_entity_poly.type
_entity_poly.pdbx_seq_one_letter_code
_entity_poly.pdbx_strand_id
1 'polypeptide(L)'
;MSKRGAGASGNKFRMTMGLPTGAVLNCADNSGAKSLFVIEAYGTGSHLNRLPDAGVGDMVVASVKKGKPELRKKTMPAVVVRQRKAWRRRDGVFLYFEDNAGVIVNPKGEMKGSAITGPVAKECADLWPRIASNADNFMARSTDMEPRYDGCSLLRLSPCKLSTICEFGVRPIP
;
A
#
# COMPACT_ATOMS: atom_id res chain seq x y z
N MET A 1 -7.65 -21.64 9.23
CA MET A 1 -6.67 -20.63 8.76
C MET A 1 -6.89 -20.40 7.28
N SER A 2 -7.08 -19.16 6.84
CA SER A 2 -7.26 -18.89 5.42
C SER A 2 -5.95 -19.09 4.68
N LYS A 3 -5.96 -19.91 3.61
CA LYS A 3 -4.82 -20.08 2.72
C LYS A 3 -4.55 -18.73 2.04
N ARG A 4 -3.47 -18.07 2.44
CA ARG A 4 -2.88 -16.97 1.66
C ARG A 4 -2.32 -17.59 0.37
N GLY A 5 -2.38 -16.87 -0.75
CA GLY A 5 -2.09 -17.40 -2.09
C GLY A 5 -0.82 -18.26 -2.17
N ALA A 6 -0.82 -19.26 -3.06
CA ALA A 6 0.30 -20.18 -3.21
C ALA A 6 1.62 -19.41 -3.49
N GLY A 7 2.68 -19.76 -2.77
CA GLY A 7 4.02 -19.19 -2.98
C GLY A 7 4.49 -18.13 -1.97
N ALA A 8 3.65 -17.70 -1.02
CA ALA A 8 4.09 -16.81 0.06
C ALA A 8 5.00 -17.56 1.05
N SER A 9 6.18 -17.00 1.37
CA SER A 9 7.04 -17.54 2.42
C SER A 9 6.65 -16.96 3.78
N GLY A 10 5.98 -17.78 4.59
CA GLY A 10 5.72 -17.49 6.01
C GLY A 10 4.40 -16.78 6.33
N ASN A 11 4.28 -16.30 7.57
CA ASN A 11 3.06 -15.74 8.12
C ASN A 11 3.15 -14.21 8.31
N LYS A 12 2.32 -13.49 7.57
CA LYS A 12 2.10 -12.04 7.72
C LYS A 12 1.36 -11.71 9.03
N PHE A 13 1.87 -10.71 9.75
CA PHE A 13 1.21 -10.09 10.91
C PHE A 13 -0.08 -9.36 10.48
N ARG A 14 -1.10 -9.30 11.35
CA ARG A 14 -2.35 -8.62 11.01
C ARG A 14 -2.12 -7.11 10.93
N MET A 15 -2.34 -6.54 9.75
CA MET A 15 -2.21 -5.11 9.48
C MET A 15 -3.56 -4.51 9.11
N THR A 16 -3.65 -3.18 9.12
CA THR A 16 -4.83 -2.46 8.64
C THR A 16 -5.02 -2.72 7.15
N MET A 17 -6.17 -3.28 6.78
CA MET A 17 -6.55 -3.47 5.38
C MET A 17 -7.09 -2.14 4.84
N GLY A 18 -6.69 -1.75 3.64
CA GLY A 18 -7.02 -0.44 3.07
C GLY A 18 -7.43 -0.47 1.62
N LEU A 19 -7.49 -1.66 1.03
CA LEU A 19 -7.78 -1.88 -0.37
C LEU A 19 -8.96 -2.86 -0.48
N PRO A 20 -10.22 -2.36 -0.44
CA PRO A 20 -11.38 -3.20 -0.69
C PRO A 20 -11.45 -3.63 -2.16
N THR A 21 -12.25 -4.65 -2.46
CA THR A 21 -12.66 -4.95 -3.84
C THR A 21 -13.16 -3.71 -4.56
N GLY A 22 -12.72 -3.52 -5.81
CA GLY A 22 -13.01 -2.35 -6.62
C GLY A 22 -11.97 -1.23 -6.52
N ALA A 23 -10.98 -1.36 -5.62
CA ALA A 23 -9.87 -0.40 -5.55
C ALA A 23 -9.01 -0.43 -6.82
N VAL A 24 -8.53 0.74 -7.21
CA VAL A 24 -7.56 0.91 -8.30
C VAL A 24 -6.18 1.14 -7.69
N LEU A 25 -5.20 0.34 -8.14
CA LEU A 25 -3.80 0.41 -7.73
C LEU A 25 -2.95 0.87 -8.90
N ASN A 26 -1.88 1.58 -8.61
CA ASN A 26 -0.81 1.81 -9.57
C ASN A 26 -0.02 0.52 -9.79
N CYS A 27 0.40 0.26 -11.01
CA CYS A 27 1.32 -0.85 -11.25
C CYS A 27 2.75 -0.37 -11.02
N ALA A 28 3.48 -1.06 -10.14
CA ALA A 28 4.87 -0.73 -9.82
C ALA A 28 5.88 -1.53 -10.64
N ASP A 29 5.45 -2.38 -11.57
CA ASP A 29 6.33 -3.20 -12.40
C ASP A 29 6.50 -2.64 -13.82
N ASN A 30 7.54 -3.12 -14.50
CA ASN A 30 7.79 -2.81 -15.91
C ASN A 30 7.06 -3.74 -16.90
N SER A 31 6.02 -4.48 -16.47
CA SER A 31 5.28 -5.42 -17.34
C SER A 31 4.51 -4.71 -18.46
N GLY A 32 4.24 -3.41 -18.28
CA GLY A 32 3.47 -2.57 -19.21
C GLY A 32 2.01 -2.35 -18.80
N ALA A 33 1.63 -2.78 -17.60
CA ALA A 33 0.42 -2.30 -16.94
C ALA A 33 0.68 -0.94 -16.28
N LYS A 34 -0.33 -0.04 -16.28
CA LYS A 34 -0.27 1.26 -15.58
C LYS A 34 -1.18 1.27 -14.37
N SER A 35 -2.39 0.71 -14.52
CA SER A 35 -3.39 0.67 -13.45
C SER A 35 -4.00 -0.72 -13.33
N LEU A 36 -4.01 -1.23 -12.12
CA LEU A 36 -4.59 -2.51 -11.72
C LEU A 36 -5.91 -2.25 -11.01
N PHE A 37 -6.91 -3.07 -11.28
CA PHE A 37 -8.21 -3.04 -10.60
C PHE A 37 -8.38 -4.32 -9.81
N VAL A 38 -8.56 -4.19 -8.50
CA VAL A 38 -8.70 -5.31 -7.56
C VAL A 38 -10.09 -5.90 -7.69
N ILE A 39 -10.16 -7.19 -7.98
CA ILE A 39 -11.40 -7.97 -8.07
C ILE A 39 -11.65 -8.65 -6.72
N GLU A 40 -10.66 -9.37 -6.20
CA GLU A 40 -10.80 -10.13 -4.97
C GLU A 40 -9.44 -10.27 -4.27
N ALA A 41 -9.44 -10.35 -2.94
CA ALA A 41 -8.27 -10.65 -2.15
C ALA A 41 -8.20 -12.15 -1.82
N TYR A 42 -7.01 -12.76 -1.90
CA TYR A 42 -6.87 -14.17 -1.55
C TYR A 42 -6.95 -14.37 -0.04
N GLY A 43 -7.64 -15.44 0.38
CA GLY A 43 -7.69 -15.84 1.78
C GLY A 43 -8.56 -14.94 2.66
N THR A 44 -9.48 -14.17 2.09
CA THR A 44 -10.55 -13.51 2.83
C THR A 44 -11.67 -14.51 3.14
N GLY A 45 -12.17 -14.49 4.38
CA GLY A 45 -13.34 -15.28 4.76
C GLY A 45 -14.64 -14.69 4.21
N SER A 46 -15.65 -15.52 4.01
CA SER A 46 -16.99 -15.07 3.68
C SER A 46 -17.69 -14.50 4.92
N HIS A 47 -18.18 -13.27 4.83
CA HIS A 47 -19.01 -12.65 5.86
C HIS A 47 -20.06 -11.76 5.19
N LEU A 48 -21.31 -11.83 5.67
CA LEU A 48 -22.41 -11.06 5.10
C LEU A 48 -22.08 -9.56 5.12
N ASN A 49 -22.32 -8.87 4.01
CA ASN A 49 -22.09 -7.43 3.80
C ASN A 49 -20.64 -6.96 4.03
N ARG A 50 -19.66 -7.87 4.08
CA ARG A 50 -18.24 -7.51 4.14
C ARG A 50 -17.64 -7.60 2.75
N LEU A 51 -17.07 -6.49 2.28
CA LEU A 51 -16.23 -6.51 1.09
C LEU A 51 -14.89 -7.15 1.43
N PRO A 52 -14.38 -8.07 0.59
CA PRO A 52 -13.03 -8.59 0.77
C PRO A 52 -12.03 -7.45 0.63
N ASP A 53 -11.10 -7.40 1.56
CA ASP A 53 -10.11 -6.36 1.71
C ASP A 53 -8.70 -6.93 1.59
N ALA A 54 -7.78 -6.09 1.13
CA ALA A 54 -6.36 -6.39 1.03
C ALA A 54 -5.52 -5.33 1.75
N GLY A 55 -4.35 -5.74 2.23
CA GLY A 55 -3.29 -4.87 2.71
C GLY A 55 -1.96 -5.22 2.07
N VAL A 56 -0.91 -4.51 2.47
CA VAL A 56 0.46 -4.74 2.01
C VAL A 56 0.88 -6.22 2.16
N GLY A 57 1.44 -6.80 1.11
CA GLY A 57 1.93 -8.18 1.06
C GLY A 57 0.86 -9.24 0.77
N ASP A 58 -0.42 -8.87 0.69
CA ASP A 58 -1.47 -9.81 0.29
C ASP A 58 -1.49 -9.99 -1.23
N MET A 59 -1.78 -11.21 -1.66
CA MET A 59 -2.09 -11.51 -3.05
C MET A 59 -3.55 -11.15 -3.33
N VAL A 60 -3.79 -10.55 -4.48
CA VAL A 60 -5.11 -10.16 -4.99
C VAL A 60 -5.27 -10.64 -6.42
N VAL A 61 -6.50 -10.94 -6.83
CA VAL A 61 -6.86 -11.09 -8.24
C VAL A 61 -7.10 -9.70 -8.80
N ALA A 62 -6.35 -9.33 -9.83
CA ALA A 62 -6.44 -8.01 -10.45
C ALA A 62 -6.68 -8.11 -11.97
N SER A 63 -7.29 -7.07 -12.52
CA SER A 63 -7.38 -6.86 -13.96
C SER A 63 -6.69 -5.56 -14.36
N VAL A 64 -6.03 -5.54 -15.51
CA VAL A 64 -5.38 -4.33 -16.02
C VAL A 64 -6.42 -3.44 -16.70
N LYS A 65 -6.62 -2.21 -16.19
CA LYS A 65 -7.52 -1.23 -16.80
C LYS A 65 -6.81 -0.40 -17.86
N LYS A 66 -5.63 0.14 -17.51
CA LYS A 66 -4.76 0.95 -18.37
C LYS A 66 -3.43 0.25 -18.54
N GLY A 67 -2.95 0.11 -19.78
CA GLY A 67 -1.69 -0.57 -20.10
C GLY A 67 -1.69 -1.17 -21.51
N LYS A 68 -0.71 -2.04 -21.77
CA LYS A 68 -0.60 -2.79 -23.04
C LYS A 68 -1.90 -3.57 -23.33
N PRO A 69 -2.40 -3.57 -24.58
CA PRO A 69 -3.65 -4.22 -24.94
C PRO A 69 -3.65 -5.74 -24.69
N GLU A 70 -2.49 -6.39 -24.79
CA GLU A 70 -2.32 -7.83 -24.55
C GLU A 70 -2.59 -8.27 -23.10
N LEU A 71 -2.36 -7.37 -22.15
CA LEU A 71 -2.57 -7.59 -20.71
C LEU A 71 -3.97 -7.17 -20.26
N ARG A 72 -4.63 -6.30 -21.03
CA ARG A 72 -5.99 -5.85 -20.73
C ARG A 72 -6.97 -7.01 -20.93
N LYS A 73 -8.10 -6.95 -20.22
CA LYS A 73 -9.19 -7.96 -20.23
C LYS A 73 -8.82 -9.34 -19.69
N LYS A 74 -7.57 -9.57 -19.28
CA LYS A 74 -7.14 -10.79 -18.58
C LYS A 74 -7.13 -10.55 -17.07
N THR A 75 -7.54 -11.56 -16.32
CA THR A 75 -7.39 -11.61 -14.87
C THR A 75 -6.03 -12.23 -14.53
N MET A 76 -5.31 -11.60 -13.61
CA MET A 76 -3.98 -12.04 -13.18
C MET A 76 -3.81 -11.80 -11.69
N PRO A 77 -3.08 -12.67 -10.98
CA PRO A 77 -2.75 -12.40 -9.61
C PRO A 77 -1.76 -11.24 -9.53
N ALA A 78 -1.88 -10.44 -8.49
CA ALA A 78 -0.99 -9.34 -8.17
C ALA A 78 -0.73 -9.32 -6.66
N VAL A 79 0.40 -8.76 -6.26
CA VAL A 79 0.74 -8.55 -4.84
C VAL A 79 0.71 -7.06 -4.55
N VAL A 80 0.11 -6.68 -3.43
CA VAL A 80 0.10 -5.29 -2.95
C VAL A 80 1.46 -4.97 -2.34
N VAL A 81 2.12 -3.93 -2.84
CA VAL A 81 3.48 -3.55 -2.43
C VAL A 81 3.47 -2.29 -1.57
N ARG A 82 2.57 -1.34 -1.88
CA ARG A 82 2.41 -0.05 -1.19
C ARG A 82 0.94 0.22 -0.87
N GLN A 83 0.71 0.88 0.25
CA GLN A 83 -0.62 1.23 0.75
C GLN A 83 -0.60 2.63 1.38
N ARG A 84 -1.56 3.47 1.01
CA ARG A 84 -1.74 4.83 1.55
C ARG A 84 -2.39 4.86 2.92
N LYS A 85 -3.25 3.88 3.22
CA LYS A 85 -3.87 3.77 4.54
C LYS A 85 -2.80 3.35 5.55
N ALA A 86 -2.67 4.11 6.65
CA ALA A 86 -1.68 3.83 7.67
C ALA A 86 -1.92 2.49 8.39
N TRP A 87 -0.84 1.77 8.67
CA TRP A 87 -0.85 0.58 9.52
C TRP A 87 0.24 0.65 10.59
N ARG A 88 0.07 -0.14 11.64
CA ARG A 88 0.98 -0.21 12.78
C ARG A 88 1.93 -1.38 12.64
N ARG A 89 3.23 -1.13 12.79
CA ARG A 89 4.26 -2.16 12.94
C ARG A 89 4.36 -2.67 14.38
N ARG A 90 5.04 -3.80 14.57
CA ARG A 90 5.28 -4.37 15.92
C ARG A 90 6.04 -3.40 16.82
N ASP A 91 6.90 -2.58 16.24
CA ASP A 91 7.67 -1.54 16.94
C ASP A 91 6.81 -0.37 17.44
N GLY A 92 5.50 -0.36 17.15
CA GLY A 92 4.55 0.66 17.60
C GLY A 92 4.41 1.86 16.65
N VAL A 93 5.25 1.93 15.62
CA VAL A 93 5.22 3.03 14.65
C VAL A 93 4.11 2.84 13.61
N PHE A 94 3.46 3.94 13.25
CA PHE A 94 2.52 4.01 12.13
C PHE A 94 3.25 4.40 10.86
N LEU A 95 3.03 3.64 9.79
CA LEU A 95 3.62 3.90 8.47
C LEU A 95 2.51 3.95 7.42
N TYR A 96 2.69 4.80 6.42
CA TYR A 96 1.86 4.87 5.21
C TYR A 96 2.76 5.06 4.00
N PHE A 97 2.20 5.00 2.80
CA PHE A 97 2.86 5.43 1.56
C PHE A 97 2.07 6.56 0.92
N GLU A 98 2.68 7.26 -0.04
CA GLU A 98 1.98 8.28 -0.82
C GLU A 98 0.87 7.67 -1.68
N ASP A 99 1.14 6.54 -2.33
CA ASP A 99 0.26 5.89 -3.28
C ASP A 99 -0.01 4.42 -2.94
N ASN A 100 -1.07 3.89 -3.55
CA ASN A 100 -1.37 2.47 -3.53
C ASN A 100 -0.78 1.81 -4.77
N ALA A 101 0.08 0.82 -4.61
CA ALA A 101 0.73 0.16 -5.73
C ALA A 101 0.80 -1.35 -5.58
N GLY A 102 0.76 -2.05 -6.70
CA GLY A 102 0.87 -3.50 -6.80
C GLY A 102 1.72 -3.97 -7.96
N VAL A 103 2.21 -5.20 -7.86
CA VAL A 103 3.05 -5.88 -8.86
C VAL A 103 2.32 -7.11 -9.36
N ILE A 104 2.34 -7.36 -10.67
CA ILE A 104 1.73 -8.54 -11.25
C ILE A 104 2.62 -9.75 -11.00
N VAL A 105 2.00 -10.82 -10.53
CA VAL A 105 2.67 -12.08 -10.23
C VAL A 105 1.97 -13.25 -10.93
N ASN A 106 2.66 -14.38 -10.97
CA ASN A 106 2.12 -15.68 -11.30
C ASN A 106 1.49 -16.30 -10.04
N PRO A 107 0.62 -17.32 -10.16
CA PRO A 107 0.06 -18.03 -9.01
C PRO A 107 1.10 -18.75 -8.14
N LYS A 108 2.35 -18.87 -8.61
CA LYS A 108 3.49 -19.38 -7.83
C LYS A 108 4.20 -18.30 -6.99
N GLY A 109 3.83 -17.03 -7.14
CA GLY A 109 4.51 -15.90 -6.48
C GLY A 109 5.71 -15.32 -7.26
N GLU A 110 5.93 -15.77 -8.49
CA GLU A 110 6.98 -15.21 -9.36
C GLU A 110 6.46 -13.95 -10.05
N MET A 111 7.27 -12.89 -10.08
CA MET A 111 6.90 -11.65 -10.77
C MET A 111 6.95 -11.81 -12.28
N LYS A 112 6.03 -11.12 -12.97
CA LYS A 112 6.02 -11.06 -14.43
C LYS A 112 6.98 -10.00 -14.98
N GLY A 113 7.10 -8.87 -14.27
CA GLY A 113 8.09 -7.85 -14.56
C GLY A 113 9.48 -8.26 -14.07
N SER A 114 10.50 -7.52 -14.51
CA SER A 114 11.91 -7.74 -14.13
C SER A 114 12.40 -6.75 -13.09
N ALA A 115 11.75 -5.59 -12.95
CA ALA A 115 12.15 -4.54 -12.02
C ALA A 115 10.92 -3.86 -11.41
N ILE A 116 11.06 -3.42 -10.16
CA ILE A 116 10.04 -2.69 -9.43
C ILE A 116 10.45 -1.23 -9.31
N THR A 117 9.53 -0.33 -9.64
CA THR A 117 9.72 1.11 -9.50
C THR A 117 9.25 1.60 -8.13
N GLY A 118 10.13 2.31 -7.44
CA GLY A 118 9.84 3.00 -6.19
C GLY A 118 10.00 2.13 -4.94
N PRO A 119 9.69 2.68 -3.75
CA PRO A 119 9.93 2.01 -2.50
C PRO A 119 8.96 0.84 -2.28
N VAL A 120 9.46 -0.20 -1.60
CA VAL A 120 8.70 -1.39 -1.23
C VAL A 120 8.57 -1.50 0.29
N ALA A 121 7.41 -1.93 0.77
CA ALA A 121 7.21 -2.24 2.17
C ALA A 121 8.04 -3.45 2.60
N LYS A 122 8.68 -3.35 3.77
CA LYS A 122 9.42 -4.46 4.38
C LYS A 122 8.56 -5.72 4.53
N GLU A 123 7.32 -5.55 4.95
CA GLU A 123 6.37 -6.64 5.15
C GLU A 123 6.05 -7.42 3.87
N CYS A 124 6.13 -6.76 2.71
CA CYS A 124 5.98 -7.41 1.42
C CYS A 124 7.26 -8.16 1.02
N ALA A 125 8.43 -7.57 1.28
CA ALA A 125 9.73 -8.17 0.97
C ALA A 125 9.97 -9.47 1.75
N ASP A 126 9.60 -9.48 3.04
CA ASP A 126 9.76 -10.66 3.92
C ASP A 126 8.90 -11.86 3.45
N LEU A 127 7.75 -11.60 2.82
CA LEU A 127 6.80 -12.63 2.37
C LEU A 127 7.09 -13.15 0.95
N TRP A 128 7.71 -12.32 0.11
CA TRP A 128 7.87 -12.58 -1.32
C TRP A 128 9.33 -12.39 -1.72
N PRO A 129 10.15 -13.46 -1.68
CA PRO A 129 11.59 -13.35 -1.93
C PRO A 129 11.93 -12.80 -3.31
N ARG A 130 11.12 -13.15 -4.33
CA ARG A 130 11.28 -12.61 -5.69
C ARG A 130 11.04 -11.11 -5.75
N ILE A 131 10.12 -10.58 -4.96
CA ILE A 131 9.88 -9.13 -4.86
C ILE A 131 11.06 -8.46 -4.15
N ALA A 132 11.61 -9.10 -3.12
CA ALA A 132 12.79 -8.61 -2.41
C ALA A 132 14.05 -8.58 -3.29
N SER A 133 14.20 -9.48 -4.26
CA SER A 133 15.38 -9.47 -5.13
C SER A 133 15.37 -8.38 -6.21
N ASN A 134 14.19 -7.88 -6.59
CA ASN A 134 14.00 -7.01 -7.76
C ASN A 134 13.55 -5.58 -7.38
N ALA A 135 13.58 -5.25 -6.08
CA ALA A 135 13.25 -3.93 -5.57
C ALA A 135 14.54 -3.19 -5.18
N ASP A 136 14.62 -1.92 -5.60
CA ASP A 136 15.80 -1.09 -5.39
C ASP A 136 15.87 -0.55 -3.94
N ASN A 137 14.72 -0.11 -3.40
CA ASN A 137 14.63 0.52 -2.08
C ASN A 137 13.54 -0.12 -1.22
N PHE A 138 13.89 -0.48 0.02
CA PHE A 138 12.95 -0.94 1.04
C PHE A 138 12.76 0.12 2.11
N MET A 139 11.51 0.43 2.45
CA MET A 139 11.22 1.24 3.64
C MET A 139 11.19 0.35 4.88
N ALA A 140 12.38 0.18 5.46
CA ALA A 140 12.61 -0.58 6.67
C ALA A 140 12.37 0.22 7.95
N ARG A 141 12.54 1.57 7.92
CA ARG A 141 12.37 2.42 9.10
C ARG A 141 11.45 3.61 8.83
N SER A 142 10.76 4.08 9.86
CA SER A 142 9.90 5.26 9.79
C SER A 142 10.67 6.56 9.55
N THR A 143 11.97 6.57 9.82
CA THR A 143 12.87 7.71 9.54
C THR A 143 13.03 8.00 8.05
N ASP A 144 12.67 7.05 7.19
CA ASP A 144 12.78 7.18 5.74
C ASP A 144 11.54 7.88 5.14
N MET A 145 10.49 8.06 5.95
CA MET A 145 9.34 8.87 5.61
C MET A 145 9.54 10.25 6.23
N GLU A 146 10.04 11.20 5.44
CA GLU A 146 9.93 12.60 5.83
C GLU A 146 8.46 12.87 6.13
N PRO A 147 8.12 13.41 7.32
CA PRO A 147 6.77 13.82 7.60
C PRO A 147 6.44 14.94 6.61
N ARG A 148 5.70 14.62 5.54
CA ARG A 148 4.90 15.64 4.89
C ARG A 148 3.87 16.07 5.92
N TYR A 149 4.22 17.11 6.67
CA TYR A 149 3.22 18.00 7.23
C TYR A 149 2.46 18.56 6.02
N ASP A 150 1.42 17.83 5.61
CA ASP A 150 0.39 18.37 4.73
C ASP A 150 -0.07 19.68 5.41
N GLY A 151 0.15 20.78 4.72
CA GLY A 151 0.09 22.13 5.27
C GLY A 151 -1.21 22.43 6.01
N CYS A 152 -1.20 22.21 7.32
CA CYS A 152 -1.85 23.12 8.23
C CYS A 152 -0.91 24.32 8.33
N SER A 153 -1.39 25.48 7.92
CA SER A 153 -0.75 26.79 7.99
C SER A 153 -0.48 27.23 9.45
N LEU A 154 0.29 26.45 10.20
CA LEU A 154 0.89 26.87 11.44
C LEU A 154 2.23 27.51 11.09
N LEU A 155 2.12 28.81 10.87
CA LEU A 155 3.11 29.83 11.16
C LEU A 155 4.41 29.24 11.73
N ARG A 156 5.47 29.31 10.91
CA ARG A 156 6.83 29.45 11.44
C ARG A 156 6.83 30.68 12.34
N LEU A 157 6.66 30.48 13.65
CA LEU A 157 7.10 31.46 14.62
C LEU A 157 8.33 30.86 15.32
N SER A 158 9.46 31.37 14.87
CA SER A 158 10.73 31.37 15.59
C SER A 158 10.50 31.74 17.07
N PRO A 159 11.27 31.17 18.01
CA PRO A 159 11.13 31.48 19.42
C PRO A 159 11.81 32.82 19.69
N CYS A 160 11.13 33.91 19.37
CA CYS A 160 11.56 35.25 19.74
C CYS A 160 10.35 36.07 20.18
N LYS A 161 10.21 36.14 21.51
CA LYS A 161 9.77 37.30 22.28
C LYS A 161 8.32 37.77 22.12
N LEU A 162 7.68 37.77 23.29
CA LEU A 162 6.84 38.84 23.81
C LEU A 162 5.40 38.96 23.26
N SER A 163 4.48 38.64 24.17
CA SER A 163 3.42 39.51 24.68
C SER A 163 2.45 40.16 23.69
N THR A 164 1.15 40.00 24.00
CA THR A 164 0.01 40.82 23.55
C THR A 164 -0.39 40.48 22.10
N ILE A 165 -1.64 40.27 21.66
CA ILE A 165 -3.00 40.74 21.96
C ILE A 165 -3.92 39.63 21.35
N CYS A 166 -4.76 38.94 22.13
CA CYS A 166 -6.22 39.10 22.20
C CYS A 166 -7.00 39.39 20.88
N GLU A 167 -8.14 38.70 20.76
CA GLU A 167 -9.33 38.97 19.92
C GLU A 167 -9.43 38.40 18.48
N PHE A 168 -10.69 38.09 18.14
CA PHE A 168 -11.25 37.39 16.96
C PHE A 168 -11.06 35.86 16.98
N GLY A 169 -12.02 35.04 17.40
CA GLY A 169 -13.47 35.18 17.36
C GLY A 169 -14.05 34.20 16.35
N VAL A 170 -14.06 32.89 16.66
CA VAL A 170 -14.95 31.91 16.02
C VAL A 170 -15.35 30.86 17.06
N ARG A 171 -16.64 30.78 17.35
CA ARG A 171 -17.26 29.82 18.29
C ARG A 171 -17.35 28.43 17.64
N PRO A 172 -17.21 27.33 18.39
CA PRO A 172 -17.53 26.00 17.90
C PRO A 172 -19.03 25.72 18.11
N ILE A 173 -19.69 25.11 17.13
CA ILE A 173 -21.00 24.44 17.26
C ILE A 173 -21.07 23.32 16.20
N PRO A 174 -21.69 22.15 16.47
CA PRO A 174 -21.82 21.40 17.73
C PRO A 174 -20.91 20.17 17.79
#